data_AF-A0A023FLQ9-F1
#
_entry.id   AF-A0A023FLQ9-F1
#
_cell.length_a   1.000
_cell.length_b   1.000
_cell.length_c   1.000
_cell.angle_alpha   90.00
_cell.angle_beta   90.00
_cell.angle_gamma   90.00
#
_symmetry.space_group_name_H-M   'P 1'
#
loop_
_entity.id
_entity.type
_entity.pdbx_description
1 polymer ?
#
loop_
_entity_poly.entity_id
_entity_poly.type
_entity_poly.pdbx_seq_one_letter_code
_entity_poly.pdbx_strand_id
1 'polypeptide(L)'
;MTLIILQVAAFVSLVLAFIEPEDHDSGHGGKPKEPGESEAGWIEGVAILVSVVIVVLVTAFNDYTKERQFRGLQSRIEQEHKFAVIRGGEVHQIAVSEIVVGDICQVKYGDLLPADGIIIQSNDLKIDESTLTGESDHVKKGEHTDPMLFSGTHVMEGSGKVLVSAVGVNSQAGIILTLLGAAHTE
;
A
#
# COMPACT_ATOMS: atom_id res chain seq x y z
N MET A 1 -14.78 6.22 7.63
CA MET A 1 -15.52 6.58 8.85
C MET A 1 -16.88 7.22 8.54
N THR A 2 -16.93 8.31 7.76
CA THR A 2 -18.20 8.98 7.36
C THR A 2 -19.16 8.08 6.56
N LEU A 3 -18.63 7.24 5.68
CA LEU A 3 -19.42 6.35 4.82
C LEU A 3 -20.09 5.21 5.63
N ILE A 4 -19.39 4.70 6.66
CA ILE A 4 -19.93 3.69 7.58
C ILE A 4 -21.09 4.29 8.40
N ILE A 5 -20.95 5.54 8.85
CA ILE A 5 -22.00 6.25 9.60
C ILE A 5 -23.27 6.42 8.75
N LEU A 6 -23.13 6.77 7.46
CA LEU A 6 -24.27 6.90 6.55
C LEU A 6 -24.94 5.55 6.23
N GLN A 7 -24.17 4.47 6.05
CA GLN A 7 -24.73 3.14 5.85
C GLN A 7 -25.47 2.62 7.09
N VAL A 8 -24.93 2.85 8.29
CA VAL A 8 -25.60 2.48 9.54
C VAL A 8 -26.87 3.31 9.74
N ALA A 9 -26.84 4.62 9.47
CA ALA A 9 -28.03 5.46 9.56
C ALA A 9 -29.13 5.01 8.59
N ALA A 10 -28.79 4.70 7.33
CA ALA A 10 -29.73 4.20 6.34
C ALA A 10 -30.31 2.83 6.72
N PHE A 11 -29.48 1.93 7.26
CA PHE A 11 -29.91 0.62 7.73
C PHE A 11 -30.85 0.73 8.94
N VAL A 12 -30.54 1.62 9.90
CA VAL A 12 -31.41 1.89 11.05
C VAL A 12 -32.75 2.48 10.62
N SER A 13 -32.76 3.45 9.69
CA SER A 13 -34.01 3.99 9.15
C SER A 13 -34.86 2.94 8.43
N LEU A 14 -34.21 2.00 7.73
CA LEU A 14 -34.88 0.88 7.06
C LEU A 14 -35.46 -0.12 8.07
N VAL A 15 -34.73 -0.46 9.13
CA VAL A 15 -35.22 -1.34 10.19
C VAL A 15 -36.38 -0.71 10.96
N LEU A 16 -36.32 0.60 11.25
CA LEU A 16 -37.42 1.31 11.91
C LEU A 16 -38.69 1.33 11.05
N ALA A 17 -38.56 1.55 9.73
CA ALA A 17 -39.69 1.51 8.80
C ALA A 17 -40.37 0.12 8.71
N PHE A 18 -39.63 -0.96 9.00
CA PHE A 18 -40.19 -2.32 9.03
C PHE A 18 -40.74 -2.74 10.40
N ILE A 19 -40.26 -2.16 11.50
CA ILE A 19 -40.71 -2.48 12.87
C ILE A 19 -41.92 -1.64 13.28
N GLU A 20 -42.05 -0.42 12.74
CA GLU A 20 -43.18 0.47 12.99
C GLU A 20 -44.10 0.44 11.78
N PRO A 21 -45.08 -0.50 11.71
CA PRO A 21 -46.21 -0.28 10.83
C PRO A 21 -46.87 1.01 11.31
N GLU A 22 -47.21 1.93 10.41
CA GLU A 22 -47.96 3.14 10.74
C GLU A 22 -49.32 2.77 11.38
N ASP A 23 -49.34 2.50 12.68
CA ASP A 23 -50.56 2.58 13.48
C ASP A 23 -50.83 4.07 13.70
N HIS A 24 -51.27 4.74 12.65
CA HIS A 24 -51.76 6.11 12.73
C HIS A 24 -53.17 6.13 13.36
N ASP A 25 -53.33 5.56 14.55
CA ASP A 25 -54.50 5.82 15.40
C ASP A 25 -54.20 6.95 16.37
N SER A 26 -54.46 8.17 15.92
CA SER A 26 -54.70 9.30 16.79
C SER A 26 -55.74 10.20 16.13
N GLY A 27 -57.02 9.84 16.26
CA GLY A 27 -58.08 10.81 16.03
C GLY A 27 -59.40 10.21 15.61
N HIS A 28 -60.37 10.26 16.53
CA HIS A 28 -61.79 10.19 16.23
C HIS A 28 -62.17 10.91 14.92
N GLY A 29 -62.94 10.22 14.07
CA GLY A 29 -63.71 10.85 13.00
C GLY A 29 -63.46 10.21 11.64
N GLY A 30 -64.24 9.17 11.35
CA GLY A 30 -63.99 8.24 10.26
C GLY A 30 -64.14 8.77 8.85
N LYS A 31 -63.58 7.99 7.91
CA LYS A 31 -64.03 7.83 6.52
C LYS A 31 -63.76 6.40 6.06
N PRO A 32 -64.59 5.87 5.14
CA PRO A 32 -64.57 4.45 4.78
C PRO A 32 -63.32 4.06 4.00
N LYS A 33 -62.87 2.84 4.26
CA LYS A 33 -61.69 2.17 3.69
C LYS A 33 -61.79 2.09 2.16
N GLU A 34 -60.85 2.69 1.44
CA GLU A 34 -60.74 2.55 -0.02
C GLU A 34 -60.00 1.24 -0.38
N PRO A 35 -60.45 0.47 -1.38
CA PRO A 35 -59.93 -0.86 -1.68
C PRO A 35 -58.62 -0.86 -2.50
N GLY A 36 -57.68 0.05 -2.20
CA GLY A 36 -56.40 0.22 -2.90
C GLY A 36 -55.14 0.06 -2.05
N GLU A 37 -55.25 0.00 -0.71
CA GLU A 37 -54.11 0.12 0.22
C GLU A 37 -53.16 -1.10 0.22
N SER A 38 -53.60 -2.26 -0.28
CA SER A 38 -52.76 -3.46 -0.42
C SER A 38 -51.83 -3.45 -1.65
N GLU A 39 -52.09 -2.59 -2.64
CA GLU A 39 -51.22 -2.44 -3.81
C GLU A 39 -50.08 -1.42 -3.57
N ALA A 40 -50.12 -0.61 -2.51
CA ALA A 40 -49.06 0.36 -2.24
C ALA A 40 -47.91 -0.23 -1.40
N GLY A 41 -48.19 -1.19 -0.52
CA GLY A 41 -47.17 -1.73 0.42
C GLY A 41 -46.03 -2.51 -0.27
N TRP A 42 -46.31 -3.22 -1.37
CA TRP A 42 -45.24 -3.90 -2.12
C TRP A 42 -44.35 -2.91 -2.88
N ILE A 43 -44.91 -1.76 -3.28
CA ILE A 43 -44.19 -0.69 -3.97
C ILE A 43 -43.18 -0.06 -3.02
N GLU A 44 -43.56 0.12 -1.75
CA GLU A 44 -42.67 0.63 -0.71
C GLU A 44 -41.48 -0.30 -0.44
N GLY A 45 -41.73 -1.61 -0.27
CA GLY A 45 -40.66 -2.59 -0.11
C GLY A 45 -39.73 -2.68 -1.33
N VAL A 46 -40.27 -2.58 -2.54
CA VAL A 46 -39.49 -2.55 -3.78
C VAL A 46 -38.66 -1.26 -3.88
N ALA A 47 -39.21 -0.11 -3.50
CA ALA A 47 -38.50 1.17 -3.51
C ALA A 47 -37.28 1.16 -2.57
N ILE A 48 -37.43 0.55 -1.40
CA ILE A 48 -36.34 0.36 -0.44
C ILE A 48 -35.26 -0.58 -1.00
N LEU A 49 -35.64 -1.73 -1.56
CA LEU A 49 -34.70 -2.70 -2.12
C LEU A 49 -33.88 -2.10 -3.27
N VAL A 50 -34.54 -1.38 -4.19
CA VAL A 50 -33.87 -0.68 -5.30
C VAL A 50 -32.89 0.36 -4.78
N SER A 51 -33.26 1.12 -3.74
CA SER A 51 -32.40 2.13 -3.13
C SER A 51 -31.13 1.51 -2.52
N VAL A 52 -31.25 0.40 -1.79
CA VAL A 52 -30.10 -0.34 -1.22
C VAL A 52 -29.18 -0.86 -2.32
N VAL A 53 -29.74 -1.47 -3.37
CA VAL A 53 -28.96 -2.01 -4.49
C VAL A 53 -28.15 -0.92 -5.19
N ILE A 54 -28.77 0.25 -5.44
CA ILE A 54 -28.08 1.38 -6.06
C ILE A 54 -26.94 1.87 -5.16
N VAL A 55 -27.18 2.03 -3.85
CA VAL A 55 -26.15 2.49 -2.90
C VAL A 55 -24.99 1.50 -2.82
N VAL A 56 -25.25 0.20 -2.77
CA VAL A 56 -24.20 -0.84 -2.74
C VAL A 56 -23.39 -0.82 -4.03
N LEU A 57 -24.03 -0.72 -5.20
CA LEU A 57 -23.34 -0.65 -6.49
C LEU A 57 -22.47 0.59 -6.61
N VAL A 58 -22.98 1.77 -6.24
CA VAL A 58 -22.20 3.03 -6.26
C VAL A 58 -21.03 2.95 -5.26
N THR A 59 -21.24 2.35 -4.09
CA THR A 59 -20.17 2.18 -3.09
C THR A 59 -19.10 1.23 -3.59
N ALA A 60 -19.48 0.05 -4.09
CA ALA A 60 -18.57 -0.94 -4.64
C ALA A 60 -17.78 -0.38 -5.83
N PHE A 61 -18.43 0.40 -6.70
CA PHE A 61 -17.75 1.03 -7.84
C PHE A 61 -16.78 2.12 -7.40
N ASN A 62 -17.15 2.94 -6.41
CA ASN A 62 -16.27 3.94 -5.82
C ASN A 62 -15.05 3.32 -5.13
N ASP A 63 -15.25 2.25 -4.36
CA ASP A 63 -14.15 1.58 -3.67
C ASP A 63 -13.24 0.82 -4.65
N TYR A 64 -13.81 0.17 -5.68
CA TYR A 64 -13.03 -0.44 -6.77
C TYR A 64 -12.20 0.59 -7.53
N THR A 65 -12.76 1.77 -7.80
CA THR A 65 -12.06 2.85 -8.51
C THR A 65 -10.91 3.40 -7.66
N LYS A 66 -11.11 3.58 -6.34
CA LYS A 66 -10.06 4.01 -5.41
C LYS A 66 -8.94 2.98 -5.31
N GLU A 67 -9.28 1.70 -5.19
CA GLU A 67 -8.30 0.62 -5.13
C GLU A 67 -7.48 0.53 -6.42
N ARG A 68 -8.12 0.71 -7.58
CA ARG A 68 -7.44 0.76 -8.88
C ARG A 68 -6.50 1.96 -9.01
N GLN A 69 -6.87 3.12 -8.45
CA GLN A 69 -6.00 4.30 -8.43
C GLN A 69 -4.79 4.10 -7.52
N PHE A 70 -4.95 3.40 -6.39
CA PHE A 70 -3.84 3.04 -5.51
C PHE A 70 -2.87 2.07 -6.17
N ARG A 71 -3.39 1.03 -6.86
CA ARG A 71 -2.58 0.08 -7.64
C ARG A 71 -1.84 0.74 -8.82
N GLY A 72 -2.46 1.74 -9.44
CA GLY A 72 -1.84 2.53 -10.52
C GLY A 72 -0.67 3.39 -10.03
N LEU A 73 -0.78 3.99 -8.84
CA LEU A 73 0.30 4.73 -8.21
C LEU A 73 1.44 3.81 -7.77
N GLN A 74 1.11 2.66 -7.17
CA GLN A 74 2.11 1.64 -6.79
C GLN A 74 2.94 1.17 -8.01
N SER A 75 2.29 0.89 -9.15
CA SER A 75 3.00 0.45 -10.37
C SER A 75 3.91 1.52 -10.99
N ARG A 76 3.60 2.81 -10.79
CA ARG A 76 4.44 3.91 -11.27
C ARG A 76 5.62 4.18 -10.34
N ILE A 77 5.43 4.01 -9.03
CA ILE A 77 6.50 4.13 -8.03
C ILE A 77 7.50 2.97 -8.16
N GLU A 78 7.02 1.75 -8.42
CA GLU A 78 7.88 0.57 -8.71
C GLU A 78 8.72 0.74 -10.00
N GLN A 79 8.27 1.54 -10.96
CA GLN A 79 9.01 1.83 -12.19
C GLN A 79 9.95 3.05 -12.10
N GLU A 80 9.84 3.88 -11.06
CA GLU A 80 10.65 5.11 -10.93
C GLU A 80 11.97 4.91 -10.18
N HIS A 81 12.14 3.83 -9.41
CA HIS A 81 13.41 3.53 -8.75
C HIS A 81 14.35 2.80 -9.71
N LYS A 82 15.03 3.60 -10.55
CA LYS A 82 16.16 3.12 -11.36
C LYS A 82 17.45 3.22 -10.56
N PHE A 83 18.33 2.23 -10.74
CA PHE A 83 19.65 2.20 -10.13
C PHE A 83 20.73 2.05 -11.20
N ALA A 84 21.89 2.68 -10.96
CA ALA A 84 23.03 2.59 -11.86
C ALA A 84 23.80 1.29 -11.65
N VAL A 85 23.84 0.44 -12.67
CA VAL A 85 24.65 -0.79 -12.69
C VAL A 85 25.66 -0.77 -13.82
N ILE A 86 26.79 -1.44 -13.64
CA ILE A 86 27.85 -1.57 -14.64
C ILE A 86 27.80 -2.99 -15.19
N ARG A 87 27.39 -3.14 -16.44
CA ARG A 87 27.35 -4.41 -17.18
C ARG A 87 28.11 -4.22 -18.49
N GLY A 88 29.02 -5.14 -18.83
CA GLY A 88 29.84 -5.01 -20.04
C GLY A 88 30.79 -3.80 -20.08
N GLY A 89 31.06 -3.17 -18.92
CA GLY A 89 31.92 -1.98 -18.81
C GLY A 89 31.19 -0.64 -18.99
N GLU A 90 29.90 -0.66 -19.33
CA GLU A 90 29.07 0.54 -19.47
C GLU A 90 28.07 0.69 -18.32
N VAL A 91 27.71 1.94 -18.01
CA VAL A 91 26.73 2.26 -16.95
C VAL A 91 25.32 2.22 -17.54
N HIS A 92 24.49 1.33 -17.00
CA HIS A 92 23.07 1.19 -17.34
C HIS A 92 22.19 1.60 -16.17
N GLN A 93 21.07 2.26 -16.48
CA GLN A 93 20.02 2.57 -15.51
C GLN A 93 18.93 1.52 -15.63
N ILE A 94 18.91 0.56 -14.72
CA ILE A 94 17.94 -0.55 -14.70
C ILE A 94 16.97 -0.37 -13.53
N ALA A 95 15.80 -1.01 -13.59
CA ALA A 95 14.89 -1.03 -12.45
C ALA A 95 15.53 -1.80 -11.28
N VAL A 96 15.26 -1.37 -10.03
CA VAL A 96 15.77 -2.05 -8.84
C VAL A 96 15.37 -3.54 -8.80
N SER A 97 14.20 -3.89 -9.34
CA SER A 97 13.72 -5.28 -9.44
C SER A 97 14.53 -6.16 -10.41
N GLU A 98 15.32 -5.58 -11.31
CA GLU A 98 16.16 -6.30 -12.27
C GLU A 98 17.60 -6.51 -11.80
N ILE A 99 17.95 -6.03 -10.60
CA ILE A 99 19.26 -6.20 -9.99
C ILE A 99 19.41 -7.65 -9.52
N VAL A 100 20.52 -8.27 -9.90
CA VAL A 100 20.84 -9.65 -9.54
C VAL A 100 22.20 -9.76 -8.86
N VAL A 101 22.42 -10.88 -8.18
CA VAL A 101 23.72 -11.20 -7.57
C VAL A 101 24.80 -11.23 -8.65
N GLY A 102 25.94 -10.59 -8.37
CA GLY A 102 27.05 -10.43 -9.31
C GLY A 102 27.02 -9.15 -10.14
N ASP A 103 25.96 -8.35 -10.07
CA ASP A 103 25.96 -7.01 -10.66
C ASP A 103 26.92 -6.08 -9.91
N ILE A 104 27.51 -5.12 -10.64
CA ILE A 104 28.29 -4.03 -10.05
C ILE A 104 27.42 -2.78 -10.01
N CYS A 105 26.95 -2.42 -8.84
CA CYS A 105 26.17 -1.21 -8.60
C CYS A 105 27.08 0.00 -8.39
N GLN A 106 26.77 1.11 -9.03
CA GLN A 106 27.42 2.40 -8.77
C GLN A 106 26.58 3.20 -7.78
N VAL A 107 27.14 3.46 -6.60
CA VAL A 107 26.45 4.15 -5.50
C VAL A 107 26.93 5.60 -5.38
N LYS A 108 26.01 6.52 -5.11
CA LYS A 108 26.25 7.96 -4.99
C LYS A 108 25.50 8.54 -3.80
N TYR A 109 25.89 9.74 -3.40
CA TYR A 109 25.17 10.52 -2.38
C TYR A 109 23.66 10.58 -2.65
N GLY A 110 22.87 10.27 -1.62
CA GLY A 110 21.42 10.27 -1.66
C GLY A 110 20.79 8.94 -2.11
N ASP A 111 21.59 7.98 -2.58
CA ASP A 111 21.05 6.69 -3.00
C ASP A 111 20.60 5.86 -1.80
N LEU A 112 19.44 5.21 -1.96
CA LEU A 112 18.99 4.10 -1.09
C LEU A 112 19.54 2.80 -1.66
N LEU A 113 20.26 2.02 -0.85
CA LEU A 113 20.87 0.79 -1.34
C LEU A 113 19.80 -0.29 -1.59
N PRO A 114 19.66 -0.80 -2.83
CA PRO A 114 18.61 -1.75 -3.20
C PRO A 114 18.92 -3.19 -2.78
N ALA A 115 20.20 -3.51 -2.56
CA ALA A 115 20.72 -4.85 -2.36
C ALA A 115 21.92 -4.82 -1.43
N ASP A 116 22.23 -5.96 -0.81
CA ASP A 116 23.44 -6.11 -0.02
C ASP A 116 24.63 -6.34 -0.96
N GLY A 117 25.79 -5.83 -0.57
CA GLY A 117 26.98 -5.98 -1.40
C GLY A 117 28.28 -5.64 -0.72
N ILE A 118 29.35 -5.90 -1.46
CA ILE A 118 30.73 -5.68 -1.03
C ILE A 118 31.32 -4.55 -1.88
N ILE A 119 31.88 -3.55 -1.22
CA ILE A 119 32.56 -2.43 -1.84
C ILE A 119 33.80 -2.94 -2.58
N ILE A 120 33.85 -2.66 -3.88
CA ILE A 120 35.03 -2.92 -4.72
C ILE A 120 35.83 -1.65 -4.97
N GLN A 121 35.20 -0.48 -4.82
CA GLN A 121 35.83 0.82 -4.96
C GLN A 121 35.05 1.84 -4.12
N SER A 122 35.73 2.66 -3.34
CA SER A 122 35.12 3.70 -2.50
C SER A 122 35.83 5.04 -2.60
N ASN A 123 35.06 6.13 -2.49
CA ASN A 123 35.58 7.49 -2.40
C ASN A 123 34.81 8.23 -1.29
N ASP A 124 35.43 8.27 -0.10
CA ASP A 124 34.88 8.84 1.14
C ASP A 124 33.41 8.48 1.42
N LEU A 125 33.11 7.19 1.27
CA LEU A 125 31.75 6.67 1.42
C LEU A 125 31.34 6.68 2.90
N LYS A 126 30.21 7.34 3.20
CA LYS A 126 29.55 7.27 4.51
C LYS A 126 28.10 6.86 4.33
N ILE A 127 27.67 5.94 5.18
CA ILE A 127 26.34 5.34 5.14
C ILE A 127 25.62 5.65 6.45
N ASP A 128 24.33 5.92 6.37
CA ASP A 128 23.42 5.90 7.51
C ASP A 128 22.86 4.48 7.68
N GLU A 129 23.27 3.81 8.76
CA GLU A 129 22.82 2.47 9.13
C GLU A 129 21.71 2.49 10.20
N SER A 130 21.12 3.65 10.49
CA SER A 130 20.06 3.80 11.50
C SER A 130 18.85 2.91 11.24
N THR A 131 18.58 2.61 9.97
CA THR A 131 17.47 1.71 9.57
C THR A 131 17.72 0.27 10.04
N LEU A 132 18.99 -0.16 10.15
CA LEU A 132 19.37 -1.52 10.53
C LEU A 132 19.77 -1.63 12.00
N THR A 133 20.54 -0.65 12.50
CA THR A 133 21.14 -0.68 13.84
C THR A 133 20.38 0.14 14.87
N GLY A 134 19.58 1.12 14.42
CA GLY A 134 18.94 2.10 15.29
C GLY A 134 19.86 3.23 15.75
N GLU A 135 21.14 3.23 15.34
CA GLU A 135 22.10 4.30 15.66
C GLU A 135 22.15 5.32 14.52
N SER A 136 22.00 6.61 14.82
CA SER A 136 21.96 7.69 13.81
C SER A 136 23.35 8.18 13.37
N ASP A 137 24.42 7.53 13.81
CA ASP A 137 25.78 7.94 13.47
C ASP A 137 26.17 7.46 12.07
N HIS A 138 26.77 8.35 11.29
CA HIS A 138 27.26 7.99 9.96
C HIS A 138 28.49 7.08 10.05
N VAL A 139 28.38 5.88 9.46
CA VAL A 139 29.45 4.90 9.45
C VAL A 139 30.31 5.10 8.21
N LYS A 140 31.63 5.29 8.41
CA LYS A 140 32.59 5.38 7.30
C LYS A 140 32.88 3.98 6.76
N LYS A 141 32.59 3.76 5.48
CA LYS A 141 32.83 2.50 4.79
C LYS A 141 34.04 2.60 3.86
N GLY A 142 34.68 1.47 3.60
CA GLY A 142 35.84 1.44 2.74
C GLY A 142 36.31 0.02 2.43
N GLU A 143 37.01 -0.12 1.31
CA GLU A 143 37.47 -1.40 0.74
C GLU A 143 38.24 -2.29 1.73
N HIS A 144 38.99 -1.69 2.67
CA HIS A 144 39.85 -2.40 3.62
C HIS A 144 39.44 -2.27 5.09
N THR A 145 38.45 -1.42 5.39
CA THR A 145 38.05 -1.14 6.78
C THR A 145 36.73 -1.81 7.09
N ASP A 146 35.72 -1.52 6.27
CA ASP A 146 34.38 -2.09 6.38
C ASP A 146 33.76 -2.07 4.97
N PRO A 147 33.96 -3.16 4.21
CA PRO A 147 33.55 -3.22 2.82
C PRO A 147 32.10 -3.64 2.66
N MET A 148 31.35 -3.93 3.73
CA MET A 148 29.98 -4.42 3.60
C MET A 148 28.97 -3.27 3.57
N LEU A 149 28.04 -3.36 2.63
CA LEU A 149 26.87 -2.50 2.50
C LEU A 149 25.60 -3.32 2.57
N PHE A 150 24.60 -2.77 3.25
CA PHE A 150 23.32 -3.42 3.50
C PHE A 150 22.20 -2.70 2.78
N SER A 151 21.28 -3.48 2.21
CA SER A 151 20.03 -3.00 1.64
C SER A 151 19.22 -2.23 2.67
N GLY A 152 18.53 -1.18 2.22
CA GLY A 152 17.74 -0.32 3.10
C GLY A 152 18.53 0.78 3.83
N THR A 153 19.85 0.83 3.68
CA THR A 153 20.69 1.93 4.21
C THR A 153 20.83 3.06 3.19
N HIS A 154 21.14 4.27 3.67
CA HIS A 154 21.24 5.48 2.84
C HIS A 154 22.68 5.96 2.69
N VAL A 155 23.08 6.37 1.48
CA VAL A 155 24.40 6.99 1.26
C VAL A 155 24.35 8.47 1.65
N MET A 156 25.08 8.82 2.70
CA MET A 156 25.11 10.17 3.28
C MET A 156 26.29 11.00 2.77
N GLU A 157 27.33 10.37 2.25
CA GLU A 157 28.47 11.06 1.65
C GLU A 157 29.21 10.15 0.68
N GLY A 158 29.88 10.75 -0.30
CA GLY A 158 30.80 10.06 -1.19
C GLY A 158 30.14 9.28 -2.32
N SER A 159 30.92 8.36 -2.89
CA SER A 159 30.47 7.47 -3.97
C SER A 159 31.31 6.19 -3.98
N GLY A 160 30.82 5.16 -4.66
CA GLY A 160 31.54 3.90 -4.75
C GLY A 160 30.99 2.97 -5.82
N LYS A 161 31.66 1.83 -5.95
CA LYS A 161 31.17 0.67 -6.70
C LYS A 161 31.07 -0.50 -5.75
N VAL A 162 30.00 -1.26 -5.92
CA VAL A 162 29.58 -2.30 -4.98
C VAL A 162 29.21 -3.52 -5.79
N LEU A 163 29.80 -4.66 -5.46
CA LEU A 163 29.42 -5.95 -6.02
C LEU A 163 28.24 -6.51 -5.22
N VAL A 164 27.12 -6.79 -5.90
CA VAL A 164 25.91 -7.31 -5.27
C VAL A 164 26.14 -8.74 -4.80
N SER A 165 25.89 -8.98 -3.51
CA SER A 165 26.02 -10.28 -2.84
C SER A 165 24.67 -10.94 -2.59
N ALA A 166 23.65 -10.17 -2.17
CA ALA A 166 22.31 -10.69 -1.90
C ALA A 166 21.22 -9.67 -2.25
N VAL A 167 20.08 -10.18 -2.75
CA VAL A 167 18.93 -9.38 -3.20
C VAL A 167 17.63 -9.92 -2.59
N GLY A 168 16.62 -9.06 -2.47
CA GLY A 168 15.26 -9.44 -2.04
C GLY A 168 15.25 -10.09 -0.66
N VAL A 169 14.51 -11.20 -0.51
CA VAL A 169 14.35 -11.93 0.76
C VAL A 169 15.66 -12.48 1.33
N ASN A 170 16.71 -12.60 0.52
CA ASN A 170 18.02 -13.09 0.94
C ASN A 170 18.94 -11.99 1.47
N SER A 171 18.56 -10.71 1.33
CA SER A 171 19.30 -9.60 1.91
C SER A 171 19.06 -9.51 3.42
N GLN A 172 19.94 -8.85 4.18
CA GLN A 172 19.78 -8.67 5.62
C GLN A 172 18.45 -7.99 5.97
N ALA A 173 18.10 -6.91 5.26
CA ALA A 173 16.81 -6.26 5.42
C ALA A 173 15.65 -7.19 5.05
N GLY A 174 15.79 -8.00 3.98
CA GLY A 174 14.79 -8.99 3.58
C GLY A 174 14.58 -10.09 4.62
N ILE A 175 15.64 -10.60 5.22
CA ILE A 175 15.60 -11.61 6.28
C ILE A 175 14.91 -11.03 7.52
N ILE A 176 15.30 -9.82 7.95
CA ILE A 176 14.68 -9.14 9.10
C ILE A 176 13.19 -8.94 8.86
N LEU A 177 12.79 -8.47 7.68
CA LEU A 177 11.38 -8.28 7.32
C LEU A 177 10.60 -9.60 7.29
N THR A 178 11.23 -10.68 6.79
CA THR A 178 10.66 -12.03 6.77
C THR A 178 10.43 -12.53 8.19
N LEU A 179 11.40 -12.34 9.09
CA LEU A 179 11.33 -12.73 10.51
C LEU A 179 10.31 -11.92 11.31
N LEU A 180 10.15 -10.63 11.01
CA LEU A 180 9.20 -9.74 11.68
C LEU A 180 7.73 -10.00 11.31
N GLY A 181 7.45 -10.93 10.39
CA GLY A 181 6.09 -11.43 10.17
C GLY A 181 5.49 -11.13 8.79
N ALA A 182 6.28 -10.69 7.81
CA ALA A 182 5.82 -10.66 6.42
C ALA A 182 5.77 -12.06 5.76
N ALA A 183 6.29 -13.10 6.44
CA ALA A 183 6.22 -14.50 6.04
C ALA A 183 5.03 -15.27 6.66
N HIS A 184 3.94 -14.57 6.98
CA HIS A 184 2.64 -15.19 7.23
C HIS A 184 1.63 -14.67 6.22
N THR A 185 1.79 -15.11 4.99
CA THR A 185 0.67 -15.21 4.05
C THR A 185 0.96 -16.41 3.16
N GLU A 186 0.29 -17.51 3.49
CA GLU A 186 0.01 -18.60 2.55
C GLU A 186 -0.75 -18.10 1.33
#